data_AF-A0A9D6KVN3-F1
#
_entry.id   AF-A0A9D6KVN3-F1
#
_cell.length_a   1.000
_cell.length_b   1.000
_cell.length_c   1.000
_cell.angle_alpha   90.00
_cell.angle_beta   90.00
_cell.angle_gamma   90.00
#
_symmetry.space_group_name_H-M   'P 1'
#
loop_
_entity.id
_entity.type
_entity.pdbx_description
1 polymer ?
#
loop_
_entity_poly.entity_id
_entity_poly.type
_entity_poly.pdbx_seq_one_letter_code
_entity_poly.pdbx_strand_id
1 'polypeptide(L)' 'IAARTKEYSDRFANPFVAASLGYIDDVIMPRETRKRIIRALGTLKNKKLENPWKKHDNIPL' A
#
# COMPACT_ATOMS: atom_id res chain seq x y z
N ILE A 1 -15.25 17.28 -22.99
CA ILE A 1 -14.12 16.41 -22.57
C ILE A 1 -13.52 16.92 -21.26
N ALA A 2 -13.10 18.19 -21.15
CA ALA A 2 -12.51 18.77 -19.94
C ALA A 2 -13.32 18.57 -18.63
N ALA A 3 -14.65 18.69 -18.67
CA ALA A 3 -15.50 18.48 -17.49
C ALA A 3 -15.46 17.04 -16.96
N ARG A 4 -15.44 16.04 -17.86
CA ARG A 4 -15.35 14.62 -17.48
C ARG A 4 -13.96 14.24 -16.99
N THR A 5 -12.91 14.84 -17.55
CA THR A 5 -11.53 14.66 -17.07
C THR A 5 -11.37 15.21 -15.65
N LYS A 6 -11.94 16.38 -15.37
CA LYS A 6 -11.92 16.99 -14.03
C LYS A 6 -12.68 16.12 -13.02
N GLU A 7 -13.89 15.69 -13.37
CA GLU A 7 -14.70 14.79 -12.52
C GLU A 7 -13.96 13.49 -12.20
N TYR A 8 -13.29 12.89 -13.19
CA TYR A 8 -12.50 11.68 -12.99
C TYR A 8 -11.30 11.93 -12.06
N SER A 9 -10.56 13.01 -12.28
CA SER A 9 -9.43 13.38 -11.43
C SER A 9 -9.87 13.60 -9.99
N ASP A 10 -10.95 14.34 -9.76
CA ASP A 10 -11.45 14.65 -8.42
C ASP A 10 -11.92 13.37 -7.70
N ARG A 11 -12.55 12.45 -8.44
CA ARG A 11 -13.04 11.19 -7.87
C ARG A 11 -11.95 10.16 -7.60
N PHE A 12 -10.99 9.99 -8.50
CA PHE A 12 -10.05 8.86 -8.45
C PHE A 12 -8.61 9.24 -8.15
N ALA A 13 -8.16 10.47 -8.45
CA ALA A 13 -6.79 10.91 -8.18
C ALA A 13 -6.61 11.42 -6.74
N ASN A 14 -7.13 10.65 -5.78
CA ASN A 14 -6.97 10.92 -4.35
C ASN A 14 -6.73 9.61 -3.60
N PRO A 15 -5.99 9.63 -2.47
CA PRO A 15 -5.64 8.43 -1.72
C PRO A 15 -6.84 7.81 -0.98
N PHE A 16 -7.95 8.53 -0.84
CA PHE A 16 -9.10 8.11 -0.03
C PHE A 16 -9.89 6.99 -0.66
N VAL A 17 -9.94 6.92 -2.00
CA VAL A 17 -10.59 5.79 -2.69
C VAL A 17 -9.89 4.48 -2.34
N ALA A 18 -8.56 4.43 -2.44
CA ALA A 18 -7.79 3.22 -2.11
C ALA A 18 -7.87 2.86 -0.62
N ALA A 19 -7.92 3.87 0.27
CA ALA A 19 -8.13 3.66 1.70
C ALA A 19 -9.52 3.05 1.99
N SER A 20 -10.58 3.53 1.31
CA SER A 20 -11.95 3.00 1.50
C SER A 20 -12.10 1.53 1.08
N LEU A 21 -11.26 1.07 0.14
CA LEU A 21 -11.23 -0.31 -0.33
C LEU A 21 -10.29 -1.22 0.51
N GLY A 22 -9.57 -0.66 1.48
CA GLY A 22 -8.62 -1.40 2.31
C GLY A 22 -7.32 -1.78 1.58
N TYR A 23 -7.03 -1.18 0.44
CA TYR A 23 -5.75 -1.38 -0.27
C TYR A 23 -4.59 -0.63 0.40
N ILE A 24 -4.91 0.44 1.14
CA ILE A 24 -3.96 1.23 1.92
C ILE A 24 -4.43 1.26 3.37
N ASP A 25 -3.52 0.99 4.30
CA ASP A 25 -3.83 0.95 5.73
C ASP A 25 -4.15 2.33 6.34
N ASP A 26 -3.42 3.39 5.95
CA ASP A 26 -3.57 4.74 6.52
C ASP A 26 -3.07 5.83 5.56
N VAL A 27 -3.65 7.03 5.64
CA VAL A 27 -3.19 8.24 4.93
C VAL A 27 -2.50 9.15 5.95
N ILE A 28 -1.17 9.19 5.91
CA ILE A 28 -0.36 9.85 6.94
C ILE A 28 0.16 11.22 6.51
N MET A 29 0.51 12.04 7.49
CA MET A 29 1.22 13.30 7.21
C MET A 29 2.68 13.02 6.81
N PRO A 30 3.25 13.72 5.80
CA PRO A 30 4.61 13.42 5.30
C PRO A 30 5.69 13.42 6.38
N ARG A 31 5.58 14.31 7.38
CA ARG A 31 6.51 14.39 8.53
C ARG A 31 6.46 13.19 9.49
N GLU A 32 5.38 12.42 9.47
CA GLU A 32 5.22 11.24 10.35
C GLU A 32 5.83 9.96 9.78
N THR A 33 6.25 9.99 8.51
CA THR A 33 6.74 8.82 7.76
C THR A 33 7.77 8.00 8.55
N ARG A 34 8.81 8.65 9.09
CA ARG A 34 9.86 7.97 9.86
C ARG A 34 9.30 7.23 11.08
N LYS A 35 8.42 7.89 11.85
CA LYS A 35 7.81 7.32 13.07
C LYS A 35 6.93 6.12 12.72
N ARG A 36 6.12 6.23 11.66
CA ARG A 36 5.22 5.18 11.19
C ARG A 36 6.00 3.94 10.73
N ILE A 37 7.07 4.13 9.94
CA ILE A 37 7.93 3.03 9.47
C ILE A 37 8.60 2.30 10.64
N ILE A 38 9.20 3.04 11.58
CA ILE A 38 9.89 2.42 12.74
C ILE A 38 8.91 1.56 13.56
N ARG A 39 7.69 2.06 13.79
CA ARG A 39 6.65 1.31 14.49
C ARG A 39 6.25 0.05 13.73
N ALA A 40 6.02 0.14 12.42
CA ALA A 40 5.64 -1.00 11.60
C ALA A 40 6.72 -2.10 11.61
N LEU A 41 8.00 -1.72 11.47
CA LEU A 41 9.12 -2.66 11.57
C LEU A 41 9.20 -3.31 12.96
N GLY A 42 8.94 -2.55 14.02
CA GLY A 42 8.86 -3.08 15.39
C GLY A 42 7.78 -4.15 15.56
N THR A 43 6.57 -3.89 15.04
CA THR A 43 5.47 -4.86 15.05
C THR A 43 5.79 -6.12 14.25
N LEU A 44 6.47 -5.97 13.10
CA LEU A 44 6.80 -7.08 12.20
C LEU A 44 8.05 -7.88 12.62
N LYS A 45 8.71 -7.51 13.72
CA LYS A 45 9.99 -8.10 14.16
C LYS A 45 9.99 -9.63 14.25
N ASN A 46 8.88 -10.22 14.67
CA ASN A 46 8.77 -11.67 14.87
C ASN A 46 7.87 -12.35 13.84
N LYS A 47 7.61 -11.71 12.69
CA LYS A 47 6.77 -12.28 11.64
C LYS A 47 7.40 -13.56 11.09
N LYS A 48 6.66 -14.67 11.18
CA LYS A 48 7.00 -15.95 10.53
C LYS A 48 6.00 -16.22 9.42
N LEU A 49 6.49 -16.67 8.27
CA LEU A 49 5.67 -17.04 7.12
C LEU A 49 6.32 -18.26 6.46
N GLU A 50 5.53 -19.28 6.22
CA GLU A 50 5.95 -20.52 5.55
C GLU A 50 5.37 -20.53 4.15
N ASN A 51 6.23 -20.78 3.16
CA ASN A 51 5.82 -20.92 1.77
C ASN A 51 5.61 -22.41 1.43
N PRO A 52 4.77 -22.73 0.42
CA PRO A 52 4.67 -24.09 -0.11
C PRO A 52 6.04 -24.63 -0.55
N TRP A 53 6.28 -25.92 -0.33
CA TRP A 53 7.54 -26.56 -0.69
C TRP A 53 7.73 -26.63 -2.22
N LYS A 54 8.90 -26.22 -2.69
CA LYS A 54 9.35 -26.31 -4.08
C LYS A 54 10.88 -26.30 -4.14
N LYS A 55 11.49 -26.86 -5.20
CA LYS A 55 12.95 -26.83 -5.40
C LYS A 55 13.47 -25.41 -5.64
N HIS A 56 12.81 -24.66 -6.51
CA HIS A 56 13.05 -23.25 -6.81
C HIS A 56 11.76 -22.65 -7.38
N ASP A 57 11.69 -21.33 -7.51
CA ASP A 57 10.63 -20.69 -8.29
C ASP A 57 10.92 -20.75 -9.81
N ASN A 58 9.96 -20.29 -10.60
CA ASN A 58 10.05 -20.15 -12.05
C ASN A 58 9.67 -18.70 -12.40
N ILE A 59 10.44 -17.74 -11.88
CA ILE A 59 10.26 -16.32 -12.20
C ILE A 59 10.61 -16.12 -13.69
N PRO A 60 9.78 -15.38 -14.46
CA PRO A 60 10.08 -15.08 -15.86
C PRO A 60 11.48 -14.49 -16.05
N LEU A 61 12.17 -14.93 -17.11
CA LEU A 61 13.47 -14.41 -17.53
C LEU A 61 13.33 -13.16 -18.39
#